data_AF-A0A5J4KQF6-F1
#
_entry.id   AF-A0A5J4KQF6-F1
#
_cell.length_a   1.000
_cell.length_b   1.000
_cell.length_c   1.000
_cell.angle_alpha   90.00
_cell.angle_beta   90.00
_cell.angle_gamma   90.00
#
_symmetry.space_group_name_H-M   'P 1'
#
loop_
_entity.id
_entity.type
_entity.pdbx_description
1 polymer ?
#
loop_
_entity_poly.entity_id
_entity_poly.type
_entity_poly.pdbx_seq_one_letter_code
_entity_poly.pdbx_strand_id
1 'polypeptide(L)'
;MFMGTNLFRWLFEDPIMAGSNGNLPAAETFHFLWPWLIFCLAGLLITFYYSVEGRKRFVRTKPLLKYMYDRYLGWFAVICFIGLPLIGARVLLDGYFFSWRIWRYLWLLSLLVWAVTWIVYLVRKYPAERANYEAYQRRQQYIPKGNKRKVRPASR
;
A
#
# COMPACT_ATOMS: atom_id res chain seq x y z
N MET A 1 -16.53 32.33 24.89
CA MET A 1 -17.25 31.97 23.66
C MET A 1 -16.64 30.68 23.13
N PHE A 2 -17.30 29.54 23.37
CA PHE A 2 -16.76 28.25 22.97
C PHE A 2 -16.72 28.17 21.43
N MET A 3 -15.51 28.18 20.85
CA MET A 3 -15.28 27.75 19.47
C MET A 3 -15.55 26.24 19.41
N GLY A 4 -16.82 25.85 19.44
CA GLY A 4 -17.25 24.51 19.07
C GLY A 4 -17.01 24.35 17.59
N THR A 5 -15.80 23.96 17.20
CA THR A 5 -15.52 23.55 15.83
C THR A 5 -16.41 22.35 15.55
N ASN A 6 -17.45 22.56 14.74
CA ASN A 6 -18.26 21.46 14.23
C ASN A 6 -17.36 20.62 13.32
N LEU A 7 -16.65 19.66 13.92
CA LEU A 7 -15.65 18.81 13.28
C LEU A 7 -16.23 18.15 12.03
N PHE A 8 -17.50 17.75 12.12
CA PHE A 8 -18.27 17.23 11.00
C PHE A 8 -18.31 18.21 9.83
N ARG A 9 -18.75 19.45 10.05
CA ARG A 9 -18.79 20.48 9.00
C ARG A 9 -17.41 20.67 8.38
N TRP A 10 -16.35 20.77 9.18
CA TRP A 10 -14.99 20.95 8.66
C TRP A 10 -14.48 19.79 7.80
N LEU A 11 -14.80 18.54 8.16
CA LEU A 11 -14.40 17.32 7.43
C LEU A 11 -15.10 17.17 6.08
N PHE A 12 -16.36 17.59 6.00
CA PHE A 12 -17.24 17.44 4.84
C PHE A 12 -17.36 18.74 4.02
N GLU A 13 -16.48 19.71 4.25
CA GLU A 13 -16.45 20.97 3.50
C GLU A 13 -15.51 20.85 2.30
N ASP A 14 -15.96 21.37 1.17
CA ASP A 14 -15.17 21.50 -0.05
C ASP A 14 -14.21 22.70 0.02
N PRO A 15 -13.11 22.68 -0.75
CA PRO A 15 -12.13 23.75 -0.86
C PRO A 15 -12.68 25.16 -1.10
N ILE A 16 -13.80 25.28 -1.83
CA ILE A 16 -14.39 26.58 -2.16
C ILE A 16 -15.10 27.16 -0.92
N MET A 17 -15.96 26.37 -0.28
CA MET A 17 -16.63 26.77 0.96
C MET A 17 -15.63 27.02 2.10
N ALA A 18 -14.59 26.20 2.18
CA ALA A 18 -13.48 26.38 3.11
C ALA A 18 -12.75 27.72 2.90
N GLY A 19 -12.48 28.09 1.65
CA GLY A 19 -11.86 29.36 1.29
C GLY A 19 -12.75 30.55 1.67
N SER A 20 -14.03 30.48 1.30
CA SER A 20 -15.03 31.51 1.62
C SER A 20 -15.18 31.72 3.13
N ASN A 21 -15.29 30.65 3.92
CA ASN A 21 -15.38 30.72 5.37
C ASN A 21 -14.09 31.24 6.04
N GLY A 22 -12.95 31.17 5.33
CA GLY A 22 -11.66 31.70 5.75
C GLY A 22 -11.35 33.12 5.27
N ASN A 23 -12.32 33.84 4.67
CA ASN A 23 -12.11 35.14 4.02
C ASN A 23 -11.01 35.13 2.94
N LEU A 24 -10.82 33.98 2.27
CA LEU A 24 -9.90 33.87 1.14
C LEU A 24 -10.62 34.23 -0.17
N PRO A 25 -9.94 34.93 -1.09
CA PRO A 25 -10.53 35.32 -2.39
C PRO A 25 -10.72 34.13 -3.36
N ALA A 26 -10.19 32.95 -3.03
CA ALA A 26 -10.24 31.75 -3.85
C ALA A 26 -10.37 30.50 -2.96
N ALA A 27 -10.40 29.32 -3.59
CA ALA A 27 -10.40 28.05 -2.88
C ALA A 27 -9.19 27.90 -1.94
N GLU A 28 -9.35 27.13 -0.86
CA GLU A 28 -8.26 26.84 0.10
C GLU A 28 -7.02 26.30 -0.63
N THR A 29 -5.84 26.83 -0.33
CA THR A 29 -4.59 26.39 -0.94
C THR A 29 -4.18 24.99 -0.45
N PHE A 30 -3.86 24.10 -1.39
CA PHE A 30 -3.47 22.73 -1.05
C PHE A 30 -1.94 22.60 -0.85
N HIS A 31 -1.51 22.77 0.39
CA HIS A 31 -0.09 22.74 0.79
C HIS A 31 0.59 21.37 0.62
N PHE A 32 -0.18 20.28 0.65
CA PHE A 32 0.35 18.91 0.62
C PHE A 32 0.42 18.29 -0.77
N LEU A 33 0.22 19.09 -1.83
CA LEU A 33 0.19 18.61 -3.21
C LEU A 33 1.47 17.85 -3.57
N TRP A 34 2.62 18.53 -3.45
CA TRP A 34 3.90 17.97 -3.87
C TRP A 34 4.34 16.77 -3.02
N PRO A 35 4.33 16.83 -1.68
CA PRO A 35 4.71 15.67 -0.86
C PRO A 35 3.83 14.45 -1.14
N TRP A 36 2.51 14.64 -1.30
CA TRP A 36 1.60 13.55 -1.60
C TRP A 36 1.88 12.96 -2.99
N LEU A 37 1.98 13.81 -4.01
CA LEU A 37 2.24 13.36 -5.37
C LEU A 37 3.55 12.56 -5.45
N ILE A 38 4.63 13.09 -4.86
CA ILE A 38 5.93 12.43 -4.80
C ILE A 38 5.80 11.08 -4.09
N PHE A 39 5.09 11.03 -2.96
CA PHE A 39 4.87 9.80 -2.21
C PHE A 39 4.13 8.73 -3.03
N CYS A 40 3.04 9.10 -3.71
CA CYS A 40 2.29 8.19 -4.56
C CYS A 40 3.11 7.68 -5.74
N LEU A 41 3.83 8.57 -6.45
CA LEU A 41 4.65 8.20 -7.59
C LEU A 41 5.84 7.34 -7.19
N ALA A 42 6.57 7.72 -6.15
CA ALA A 42 7.68 6.94 -5.61
C ALA A 42 7.20 5.58 -5.10
N GLY A 43 6.05 5.54 -4.42
CA GLY A 43 5.46 4.29 -3.94
C GLY A 43 5.11 3.34 -5.08
N LEU A 44 4.45 3.84 -6.13
CA LEU A 44 4.18 3.04 -7.34
C LEU A 44 5.46 2.60 -8.04
N LEU A 45 6.46 3.47 -8.17
CA LEU A 45 7.74 3.14 -8.77
C LEU A 45 8.46 2.01 -8.01
N ILE A 46 8.46 2.05 -6.68
CA ILE A 46 9.04 0.99 -5.83
C ILE A 46 8.32 -0.34 -6.09
N THR A 47 6.98 -0.32 -6.13
CA THR A 47 6.19 -1.54 -6.36
C THR A 47 6.40 -2.09 -7.78
N PHE A 48 6.52 -1.21 -8.77
CA PHE A 48 6.82 -1.55 -10.16
C PHE A 48 8.21 -2.17 -10.27
N TYR A 49 9.24 -1.53 -9.72
CA TYR A 49 10.61 -2.03 -9.70
C TYR A 49 10.70 -3.41 -9.03
N TYR A 50 10.02 -3.58 -7.89
CA TYR A 50 9.93 -4.87 -7.22
C TYR A 50 9.28 -5.93 -8.13
N SER A 51 8.18 -5.61 -8.83
CA SER A 51 7.48 -6.57 -9.68
C SER A 51 8.31 -7.04 -10.90
N VAL A 52 9.07 -6.14 -11.52
CA VAL A 52 9.82 -6.40 -12.76
C VAL A 52 11.18 -7.05 -12.47
N GLU A 53 11.96 -6.47 -11.55
CA GLU A 53 13.35 -6.85 -11.29
C GLU A 53 13.57 -7.37 -9.88
N GLY A 54 13.06 -6.66 -8.87
CA GLY A 54 13.36 -6.95 -7.47
C GLY A 54 12.92 -8.37 -7.05
N ARG A 55 11.79 -8.83 -7.59
CA ARG A 55 11.26 -10.19 -7.37
C ARG A 55 12.21 -11.28 -7.84
N LYS A 56 12.85 -11.07 -9.00
CA LYS A 56 13.79 -12.02 -9.61
C LYS A 56 15.16 -11.99 -8.93
N ARG A 57 15.61 -10.80 -8.52
CA ARG A 57 16.96 -10.58 -7.99
C ARG A 57 17.07 -10.90 -6.50
N PHE A 58 16.12 -10.49 -5.67
CA PHE A 58 16.27 -10.52 -4.21
C PHE A 58 15.50 -11.63 -3.50
N VAL A 59 14.36 -12.08 -4.05
CA VAL A 59 13.44 -13.00 -3.35
C VAL A 59 13.24 -14.34 -4.05
N ARG A 60 14.00 -14.63 -5.12
CA ARG A 60 13.89 -15.87 -5.89
C ARG A 60 14.01 -17.14 -5.05
N THR A 61 14.96 -17.18 -4.11
CA THR A 61 15.24 -18.35 -3.26
C THR A 61 14.55 -18.30 -1.90
N LYS A 62 13.83 -17.21 -1.60
CA LYS A 62 13.24 -16.92 -0.30
C LYS A 62 11.71 -16.83 -0.42
N PRO A 63 11.00 -17.97 -0.44
CA PRO A 63 9.56 -18.00 -0.76
C PRO A 63 8.70 -17.23 0.27
N LEU A 64 9.12 -17.20 1.52
CA LEU A 64 8.43 -16.47 2.59
C LEU A 64 8.51 -14.95 2.40
N LEU A 65 9.71 -14.43 2.11
CA LEU A 65 9.89 -13.00 1.77
C LEU A 65 9.15 -12.63 0.49
N LYS A 66 9.18 -13.51 -0.52
CA LYS A 66 8.41 -13.31 -1.77
C LYS A 66 6.91 -13.17 -1.48
N TYR A 67 6.33 -14.09 -0.70
CA TYR A 67 4.92 -14.03 -0.32
C TYR A 67 4.57 -12.73 0.42
N MET A 68 5.39 -12.37 1.41
CA MET A 68 5.24 -11.16 2.19
C MET A 68 5.27 -9.91 1.29
N TYR A 69 6.32 -9.72 0.49
CA TYR A 69 6.43 -8.56 -0.38
C TYR A 69 5.33 -8.52 -1.44
N ASP A 70 5.01 -9.65 -2.11
CA ASP A 70 3.93 -9.71 -3.11
C ASP A 70 2.58 -9.26 -2.50
N ARG A 71 2.29 -9.64 -1.24
CA ARG A 71 1.05 -9.27 -0.55
C ARG A 71 1.01 -7.80 -0.16
N TYR A 72 2.05 -7.31 0.52
CA TYR A 72 2.01 -5.99 1.13
C TYR A 72 2.40 -4.85 0.19
N LEU A 73 3.35 -5.07 -0.73
CA LEU A 73 3.61 -4.10 -1.82
C LEU A 73 2.43 -4.03 -2.78
N GLY A 74 1.69 -5.12 -2.98
CA GLY A 74 0.43 -5.09 -3.73
C GLY A 74 -0.60 -4.15 -3.11
N TRP A 75 -0.90 -4.30 -1.82
CA TRP A 75 -1.82 -3.38 -1.12
C TRP A 75 -1.29 -1.95 -1.07
N PHE A 76 0.02 -1.77 -0.89
CA PHE A 76 0.64 -0.44 -0.93
C PHE A 76 0.46 0.23 -2.29
N ALA A 77 0.66 -0.52 -3.39
CA ALA A 77 0.43 -0.04 -4.75
C ALA A 77 -1.03 0.42 -4.94
N VAL A 78 -2.00 -0.35 -4.43
CA VAL A 78 -3.43 0.01 -4.49
C VAL A 78 -3.68 1.33 -3.76
N ILE A 79 -3.13 1.52 -2.56
CA ILE A 79 -3.30 2.76 -1.78
C ILE A 79 -2.66 3.95 -2.52
N CYS A 80 -1.46 3.79 -3.07
CA CYS A 80 -0.80 4.83 -3.85
C CYS A 80 -1.58 5.15 -5.14
N PHE A 81 -2.12 4.14 -5.81
CA PHE A 81 -2.92 4.29 -7.03
C PHE A 81 -4.24 5.02 -6.76
N ILE A 82 -4.95 4.71 -5.67
CA ILE A 82 -6.15 5.43 -5.21
C ILE A 82 -5.82 6.87 -4.78
N GLY A 83 -4.61 7.11 -4.27
CA GLY A 83 -4.17 8.45 -3.91
C GLY A 83 -4.09 9.42 -5.08
N LEU A 84 -3.80 8.94 -6.31
CA LEU A 84 -3.69 9.77 -7.52
C LEU A 84 -5.00 10.42 -8.00
N PRO A 85 -6.14 9.71 -8.14
CA PRO A 85 -7.41 10.33 -8.49
C PRO A 85 -7.92 11.25 -7.37
N LEU A 86 -7.61 10.96 -6.09
CA LEU A 86 -8.00 11.85 -4.98
C LEU A 86 -7.26 13.20 -5.04
N ILE A 87 -5.96 13.20 -5.32
CA ILE A 87 -5.21 14.46 -5.53
C ILE A 87 -5.66 15.15 -6.82
N GLY A 88 -5.96 14.40 -7.89
CA GLY A 88 -6.51 14.95 -9.13
C GLY A 88 -7.86 15.64 -8.92
N ALA A 89 -8.78 15.02 -8.18
CA ALA A 89 -10.04 15.62 -7.80
C ALA A 89 -9.85 16.89 -6.95
N ARG A 90 -8.82 16.92 -6.11
CA ARG A 90 -8.50 18.12 -5.31
C ARG A 90 -7.91 19.27 -6.13
N VAL A 91 -7.37 19.04 -7.32
CA VAL A 91 -6.77 20.10 -8.16
C VAL A 91 -7.71 20.55 -9.27
N LEU A 92 -8.50 19.61 -9.82
CA LEU A 92 -9.33 19.86 -11.00
C LEU A 92 -10.82 20.01 -10.66
N LEU A 93 -11.27 19.55 -9.48
CA LEU A 93 -12.68 19.43 -9.11
C LEU A 93 -12.97 20.06 -7.73
N ASP A 94 -12.46 21.26 -7.50
CA ASP A 94 -12.49 21.95 -6.18
C ASP A 94 -13.90 22.12 -5.55
N GLY A 95 -14.98 22.06 -6.32
CA GLY A 95 -16.37 22.15 -5.80
C GLY A 95 -17.12 20.82 -5.69
N TYR A 96 -16.46 19.68 -5.92
CA TYR A 96 -17.13 18.37 -5.97
C TYR A 96 -16.84 17.52 -4.74
N PHE A 97 -17.70 16.53 -4.49
CA PHE A 97 -17.62 15.62 -3.33
C PHE A 97 -16.25 14.97 -3.10
N PHE A 98 -15.49 14.67 -4.16
CA PHE A 98 -14.18 14.03 -4.06
C PHE A 98 -13.05 14.99 -3.63
N SER A 99 -13.25 16.31 -3.65
CA SER A 99 -12.25 17.29 -3.17
C SER A 99 -12.32 17.51 -1.64
N TRP A 100 -13.30 16.92 -0.97
CA TRP A 100 -13.53 17.08 0.46
C TRP A 100 -12.37 16.55 1.31
N ARG A 101 -12.16 17.18 2.47
CA ARG A 101 -11.05 16.85 3.38
C ARG A 101 -11.12 15.40 3.89
N ILE A 102 -12.32 14.84 4.05
CA ILE A 102 -12.52 13.47 4.52
C ILE A 102 -11.75 12.43 3.70
N TRP A 103 -11.68 12.57 2.37
CA TRP A 103 -11.01 11.60 1.51
C TRP A 103 -9.51 11.51 1.80
N ARG A 104 -8.88 12.64 2.09
CA ARG A 104 -7.48 12.69 2.51
C ARG A 104 -7.26 11.94 3.82
N TYR A 105 -8.13 12.16 4.80
CA TYR A 105 -7.99 11.50 6.10
C TYR A 105 -8.29 10.00 6.01
N LEU A 106 -9.24 9.60 5.18
CA LEU A 106 -9.49 8.18 4.89
C LEU A 106 -8.31 7.52 4.18
N TRP A 107 -7.68 8.22 3.23
CA TRP A 107 -6.47 7.74 2.57
C TRP A 107 -5.30 7.61 3.57
N LEU A 108 -5.06 8.62 4.42
CA LEU A 108 -4.03 8.54 5.47
C LEU A 108 -4.32 7.43 6.49
N LEU A 109 -5.59 7.25 6.86
CA LEU A 109 -6.01 6.16 7.73
C LEU A 109 -5.74 4.80 7.06
N SER A 110 -5.97 4.67 5.76
CA SER A 110 -5.65 3.45 5.02
C SER A 110 -4.14 3.14 5.04
N LEU A 111 -3.28 4.15 4.90
CA LEU A 111 -1.83 4.00 5.03
C LEU A 111 -1.41 3.59 6.43
N LEU A 112 -2.02 4.18 7.46
CA LEU A 112 -1.74 3.86 8.84
C LEU A 112 -2.15 2.43 9.17
N VAL A 113 -3.35 2.00 8.76
CA VAL A 113 -3.82 0.62 8.92
C VAL A 113 -2.88 -0.34 8.19
N TRP A 114 -2.51 -0.03 6.94
CA TRP A 114 -1.54 -0.82 6.18
C TRP A 114 -0.19 -0.94 6.93
N ALA A 115 0.36 0.18 7.42
CA ALA A 115 1.62 0.19 8.14
C ALA A 115 1.57 -0.63 9.43
N VAL A 116 0.48 -0.52 10.21
CA VAL A 116 0.26 -1.31 11.42
C VAL A 116 0.18 -2.80 11.07
N THR A 117 -0.61 -3.18 10.07
CA THR A 117 -0.75 -4.60 9.66
C THR A 117 0.56 -5.19 9.16
N TRP A 118 1.40 -4.39 8.51
CA TRP A 118 2.74 -4.77 8.08
C TRP A 118 3.68 -5.00 9.27
N ILE A 119 3.74 -4.05 10.21
CA ILE A 119 4.58 -4.15 11.42
C ILE A 119 4.15 -5.34 12.28
N VAL A 120 2.84 -5.51 12.51
CA VAL A 120 2.32 -6.64 13.27
C VAL A 120 2.70 -7.97 12.63
N TYR A 121 2.64 -8.07 11.30
CA TYR A 121 3.10 -9.26 10.60
C TYR A 121 4.59 -9.50 10.78
N LEU A 122 5.43 -8.47 10.62
CA LEU A 122 6.88 -8.58 10.82
C LEU A 122 7.27 -9.00 12.24
N VAL A 123 6.59 -8.48 13.26
CA VAL A 123 6.94 -8.75 14.66
C VAL A 123 6.35 -10.07 15.16
N ARG A 124 5.11 -10.41 14.77
CA ARG A 124 4.40 -11.57 15.34
C ARG A 124 4.36 -12.79 14.43
N LYS A 125 4.02 -12.61 13.14
CA LYS A 125 3.82 -13.74 12.22
C LYS A 125 5.10 -14.20 11.55
N TYR A 126 5.91 -13.27 11.07
CA TYR A 126 7.16 -13.55 10.39
C TYR A 126 8.13 -14.46 11.18
N PRO A 127 8.40 -14.25 12.49
CA PRO A 127 9.29 -15.15 13.22
C PRO A 127 8.75 -16.58 13.32
N ALA A 128 7.43 -16.74 13.52
CA ALA A 128 6.79 -18.05 13.60
C ALA A 128 6.81 -18.77 12.25
N GLU A 129 6.47 -18.08 11.15
CA GLU A 129 6.51 -18.64 9.79
C GLU A 129 7.94 -19.03 9.40
N ARG A 130 8.94 -18.23 9.80
CA ARG A 130 10.36 -18.55 9.55
C ARG A 130 10.79 -19.83 10.30
N ALA A 131 10.48 -19.95 11.58
CA ALA A 131 10.82 -21.14 12.37
C ALA A 131 10.17 -22.42 11.80
N ASN A 132 8.90 -22.32 11.40
CA ASN A 132 8.17 -23.43 10.76
C ASN A 132 8.78 -23.80 9.41
N TYR A 133 9.19 -22.81 8.61
CA TYR A 133 9.84 -23.05 7.33
C TYR A 133 11.20 -23.74 7.49
N GLU A 134 12.01 -23.33 8.47
CA GLU A 134 13.28 -23.98 8.81
C GLU A 134 13.08 -25.42 9.30
N ALA A 135 12.07 -25.67 10.14
CA ALA A 135 11.73 -27.03 10.59
C ALA A 135 11.25 -27.91 9.42
N TYR A 136 10.46 -27.36 8.51
CA TYR A 136 10.01 -28.05 7.30
C TYR A 136 11.17 -28.40 6.37
N GLN A 137 12.11 -27.46 6.16
CA GLN A 137 13.32 -27.74 5.37
C GLN A 137 14.17 -28.86 5.97
N ARG A 138 14.37 -28.87 7.31
CA ARG A 138 15.07 -29.97 7.99
C ARG A 138 14.38 -31.31 7.75
N ARG A 139 13.04 -31.37 7.86
CA ARG A 139 12.28 -32.61 7.59
C ARG A 139 12.42 -33.09 6.14
N GLN A 140 12.42 -32.17 5.17
CA GLN A 140 12.59 -32.51 3.76
C GLN A 140 13.98 -33.07 3.43
N GLN A 141 15.02 -32.77 4.21
CA GLN A 141 16.35 -33.36 4.02
C GLN A 141 16.37 -34.87 4.29
N TYR A 142 15.48 -35.37 5.16
CA TYR A 142 15.38 -36.78 5.52
C TYR A 142 14.42 -37.57 4.62
N ILE A 143 13.67 -36.90 3.74
CA ILE A 143 12.80 -37.57 2.77
C ILE A 143 13.65 -37.86 1.53
N PRO A 144 13.97 -39.13 1.22
CA PRO A 144 14.70 -39.46 0.00
C PRO A 144 13.92 -38.91 -1.19
N LYS A 145 14.55 -38.04 -1.99
CA LYS A 145 13.99 -37.58 -3.26
C LYS A 145 13.85 -38.81 -4.14
N GLY A 146 12.64 -39.38 -4.18
CA GLY A 146 12.32 -40.53 -5.01
C GLY A 146 12.78 -40.26 -6.43
N ASN A 147 13.75 -41.04 -6.89
CA ASN A 147 14.36 -40.91 -8.19
C ASN A 147 13.29 -41.32 -9.21
N LYS A 148 12.43 -40.38 -9.63
CA LYS A 148 11.47 -40.59 -10.71
C LYS A 148 12.26 -40.65 -12.01
N ARG A 149 12.90 -41.80 -12.24
CA ARG A 149 13.52 -42.16 -13.52
C ARG A 149 12.39 -42.10 -14.55
N LYS A 150 12.41 -41.09 -15.42
CA LYS A 150 11.49 -41.00 -16.56
C LYS A 150 11.72 -42.26 -17.40
N VAL A 151 10.83 -43.24 -17.30
CA VAL A 151 10.82 -44.40 -18.17
C VAL A 151 10.51 -43.88 -19.57
N ARG A 152 11.50 -43.93 -20.47
CA ARG A 152 11.28 -43.67 -21.90
C ARG A 152 10.28 -44.73 -22.38
N PRO A 153 9.11 -44.35 -22.92
CA PRO A 153 8.24 -45.34 -23.53
C PRO A 153 8.97 -45.95 -24.72
N ALA A 154 9.06 -47.27 -24.76
CA ALA A 154 9.60 -47.99 -25.90
C ALA A 154 8.72 -47.72 -27.12
N SER A 155 9.29 -47.13 -28.17
CA SER A 155 8.63 -46.97 -29.46
C SER A 155 8.41 -48.34 -30.08
N ARG A 156 7.15 -48.64 -30.43
CA ARG A 156 6.78 -49.73 -31.35
C ARG A 156 6.93 -49.26 -32.79
#